data_AF-A0A4R8ICV4-F1
#
_entry.id   AF-A0A4R8ICV4-F1
#
_cell.length_a   1.000
_cell.length_b   1.000
_cell.length_c   1.000
_cell.angle_alpha   90.00
_cell.angle_beta   90.00
_cell.angle_gamma   90.00
#
_symmetry.space_group_name_H-M   'P 1'
#
loop_
_entity.id
_entity.type
_entity.pdbx_description
1 polymer ?
#
loop_
_entity_poly.entity_id
_entity_poly.type
_entity_poly.pdbx_seq_one_letter_code
_entity_poly.pdbx_strand_id
1 'polypeptide(L)'
;MTLKMIYKSVLTLLMFLFAVNLKSQSKVDVEFSPNISTYSIVEYLVAKEQGRLFYIDGKTDISYLPLADLANKEMEKYDNSKIIKAMQDYLKIAGQQQDLSYQALLKHNIFPATGFAFPIEENDIAKKEAGEKFAEQLREFYIERNLGKFFKDQSYFIEGAKNEVRKNIPASYMSKMEKYYGAKFLAYRFYVNPFDVLPYSEVFWHGNGPMFKSDKGQIANMISSAYVPLKKKNNLKDYTEFGFNHPETTNFLITHEFGHSFVNQYLGQYESKINQSNNLMSEAFIGKMDGQGYSYWPSCVGEHIVRTGEIRIALTNGNPQLAEKLRKQHIQENSFVLIPDFEKKMEEYENNRKKYKTFKEFVPELLTVLDETSVEKVREKLGLPNEKYQITLTLTVPENSGDVYITGNQSAIGSWNPQKIKLYKTNETTRQITFDTYPDLRFKLTKGSWQTEGIIDGIEEGKDVALSIDKNTSLNYTIKNWKQ
;
A
#
# COMPACT_ATOMS: atom_id res chain seq x y z
N MET A 1 -49.21 25.24 -65.11
CA MET A 1 -48.62 26.37 -64.37
C MET A 1 -48.49 25.94 -62.91
N THR A 2 -47.25 25.87 -62.42
CA THR A 2 -46.81 25.84 -61.00
C THR A 2 -47.25 24.71 -60.04
N LEU A 3 -46.33 23.75 -59.87
CA LEU A 3 -45.66 23.32 -58.62
C LEU A 3 -46.51 22.82 -57.42
N LYS A 4 -46.39 21.53 -57.08
CA LYS A 4 -46.21 21.05 -55.68
C LYS A 4 -45.80 19.57 -55.57
N MET A 5 -44.62 19.39 -54.97
CA MET A 5 -44.18 18.32 -54.06
C MET A 5 -44.14 16.86 -54.54
N ILE A 6 -42.94 16.45 -54.94
CA ILE A 6 -42.42 15.07 -54.83
C ILE A 6 -41.71 14.98 -53.48
N TYR A 7 -42.18 14.12 -52.58
CA TYR A 7 -41.50 13.81 -51.32
C TYR A 7 -40.63 12.55 -51.48
N LYS A 8 -39.32 12.80 -51.42
CA LYS A 8 -38.24 12.05 -50.71
C LYS A 8 -38.24 10.53 -50.85
N SER A 9 -37.36 9.96 -51.68
CA SER A 9 -35.93 9.73 -51.40
C SER A 9 -35.69 8.68 -50.32
N VAL A 10 -35.41 7.46 -50.79
CA VAL A 10 -34.73 6.38 -50.07
C VAL A 10 -33.40 6.92 -49.54
N LEU A 11 -33.31 7.18 -48.24
CA LEU A 11 -32.05 7.51 -47.58
C LEU A 11 -31.49 6.21 -47.00
N THR A 12 -30.57 5.60 -47.74
CA THR A 12 -29.72 4.51 -47.28
C THR A 12 -28.95 5.02 -46.05
N LEU A 13 -29.30 4.49 -44.88
CA LEU A 13 -28.63 4.76 -43.62
C LEU A 13 -27.24 4.10 -43.66
N LEU A 14 -26.24 4.82 -44.17
CA LEU A 14 -24.83 4.47 -43.93
C LEU A 14 -24.57 4.69 -42.43
N MET A 15 -24.70 3.63 -41.63
CA MET A 15 -24.08 3.57 -40.31
C MET A 15 -22.57 3.60 -40.53
N PHE A 16 -21.98 4.79 -40.51
CA PHE A 16 -20.58 4.94 -40.17
C PHE A 16 -20.43 4.48 -38.72
N LEU A 17 -20.13 3.20 -38.54
CA LEU A 17 -19.41 2.71 -37.38
C LEU A 17 -18.07 3.45 -37.38
N PHE A 18 -18.03 4.62 -36.75
CA PHE A 18 -16.79 5.09 -36.16
C PHE A 18 -16.47 4.08 -35.06
N ALA A 19 -15.78 3.01 -35.42
CA ALA A 19 -14.82 2.40 -34.53
C ALA A 19 -13.82 3.51 -34.21
N VAL A 20 -14.13 4.31 -33.18
CA VAL A 20 -13.14 5.14 -32.53
C VAL A 20 -12.10 4.12 -32.08
N ASN A 21 -11.02 4.02 -32.86
CA ASN A 21 -9.77 3.49 -32.37
C ASN A 21 -9.44 4.37 -31.17
N LEU A 22 -9.85 3.95 -29.97
CA LEU A 22 -9.37 4.51 -28.72
C LEU A 22 -7.88 4.17 -28.68
N LYS A 23 -7.09 4.97 -29.40
CA LYS A 23 -5.65 5.00 -29.24
C LYS A 23 -5.43 5.38 -27.79
N SER A 24 -4.74 4.51 -27.06
CA SER A 24 -4.16 4.80 -25.74
C SER A 24 -3.66 6.25 -25.73
N GLN A 25 -4.21 7.05 -24.82
CA GLN A 25 -3.75 8.41 -24.62
C GLN A 25 -2.68 8.37 -23.54
N SER A 26 -1.42 8.60 -23.91
CA SER A 26 -0.32 8.78 -22.95
C SER A 26 -0.43 10.11 -22.17
N LYS A 27 -1.65 10.66 -22.02
CA LYS A 27 -1.95 11.88 -21.28
C LYS A 27 -2.64 11.45 -19.98
N VAL A 28 -2.29 12.14 -18.90
CA VAL A 28 -2.95 11.95 -17.60
C VAL A 28 -4.17 12.86 -17.54
N ASP A 29 -5.34 12.27 -17.33
CA ASP A 29 -6.58 12.98 -17.04
C ASP A 29 -6.62 13.31 -15.56
N VAL A 30 -6.50 14.60 -15.24
CA VAL A 30 -6.58 15.08 -13.85
C VAL A 30 -8.02 15.45 -13.52
N GLU A 31 -8.58 14.73 -12.56
CA GLU A 31 -9.99 14.65 -12.22
C GLU A 31 -10.22 14.88 -10.71
N PHE A 32 -11.48 15.01 -10.33
CA PHE A 32 -11.95 15.08 -8.95
C PHE A 32 -13.05 14.03 -8.78
N SER A 33 -13.01 13.25 -7.70
CA SER A 33 -14.02 12.22 -7.43
C SER A 33 -14.86 12.60 -6.21
N PRO A 34 -16.15 12.93 -6.39
CA PRO A 34 -17.06 13.16 -5.28
C PRO A 34 -17.16 11.96 -4.34
N ASN A 35 -17.03 10.74 -4.87
CA ASN A 35 -17.11 9.51 -4.09
C ASN A 35 -15.94 9.42 -3.10
N ILE A 36 -14.72 9.60 -3.60
CA ILE A 36 -13.48 9.55 -2.80
C ILE A 36 -13.44 10.70 -1.81
N SER A 37 -13.80 11.92 -2.22
CA SER A 37 -13.80 13.07 -1.32
C SER A 37 -14.88 12.99 -0.24
N THR A 38 -16.03 12.36 -0.52
CA THR A 38 -17.04 12.05 0.51
C THR A 38 -16.46 11.09 1.55
N TYR A 39 -15.76 10.05 1.09
CA TYR A 39 -15.08 9.10 1.97
C TYR A 39 -14.05 9.79 2.88
N SER A 40 -13.17 10.64 2.35
CA SER A 40 -12.16 11.31 3.18
C SER A 40 -12.75 12.33 4.17
N ILE A 41 -13.88 12.97 3.85
CA ILE A 41 -14.64 13.76 4.83
C ILE A 41 -15.09 12.86 6.00
N VAL A 42 -15.61 11.67 5.69
CA VAL A 42 -16.05 10.70 6.72
C VAL A 42 -14.87 10.14 7.51
N GLU A 43 -13.72 9.87 6.89
CA GLU A 43 -12.50 9.45 7.59
C GLU A 43 -12.12 10.45 8.69
N TYR A 44 -12.14 11.74 8.38
CA TYR A 44 -11.84 12.78 9.36
C TYR A 44 -12.89 12.84 10.48
N LEU A 45 -14.18 12.70 10.16
CA LEU A 45 -15.24 12.65 11.19
C LEU A 45 -15.06 11.47 12.15
N VAL A 46 -14.73 10.29 11.62
CA VAL A 46 -14.47 9.09 12.43
C VAL A 46 -13.23 9.29 13.30
N ALA A 47 -12.14 9.83 12.74
CA ALA A 47 -10.96 10.18 13.51
C ALA A 47 -11.31 11.16 14.65
N LYS A 48 -12.04 12.24 14.36
CA LYS A 48 -12.42 13.21 15.39
C LYS A 48 -13.22 12.60 16.55
N GLU A 49 -14.10 11.65 16.27
CA GLU A 49 -14.91 10.96 17.28
C GLU A 49 -14.10 9.98 18.13
N GLN A 50 -13.29 9.10 17.50
CA GLN A 50 -12.62 7.99 18.19
C GLN A 50 -11.12 8.23 18.45
N GLY A 51 -10.58 9.36 17.99
CA GLY A 51 -9.15 9.68 17.96
C GLY A 51 -8.47 9.26 16.66
N ARG A 52 -7.59 8.27 16.72
CA ARG A 52 -6.78 7.93 15.54
C ARG A 52 -7.59 7.09 14.54
N LEU A 53 -7.49 7.44 13.26
CA LEU A 53 -7.86 6.58 12.14
C LEU A 53 -6.77 6.70 11.07
N PHE A 54 -6.13 5.58 10.71
CA PHE A 54 -4.94 5.59 9.86
C PHE A 54 -3.87 6.55 10.40
N TYR A 55 -3.46 7.54 9.61
CA TYR A 55 -2.54 8.62 9.95
C TYR A 55 -3.24 9.87 10.54
N ILE A 56 -4.57 9.92 10.53
CA ILE A 56 -5.37 11.04 11.05
C ILE A 56 -5.49 10.91 12.56
N ASP A 57 -5.03 11.91 13.33
CA ASP A 57 -5.07 11.85 14.79
C ASP A 57 -6.40 12.33 15.43
N GLY A 58 -7.27 12.95 14.63
CA GLY A 58 -8.57 13.48 15.04
C GLY A 58 -8.52 14.73 15.94
N LYS A 59 -7.33 15.25 16.25
CA LYS A 59 -7.12 16.29 17.28
C LYS A 59 -6.38 17.51 16.77
N THR A 60 -5.49 17.34 15.79
CA THR A 60 -4.68 18.43 15.27
C THR A 60 -5.53 19.41 14.45
N ASP A 61 -5.23 20.70 14.57
CA ASP A 61 -5.84 21.74 13.73
C ASP A 61 -5.47 21.49 12.26
N ILE A 62 -6.47 21.26 11.42
CA ILE A 62 -6.31 21.00 9.98
C ILE A 62 -6.45 22.25 9.13
N SER A 63 -6.40 23.46 9.70
CA SER A 63 -6.57 24.72 8.96
C SER A 63 -5.53 24.98 7.86
N TYR A 64 -4.43 24.22 7.83
CA TYR A 64 -3.47 24.18 6.73
C TYR A 64 -3.96 23.41 5.49
N LEU A 65 -5.09 22.70 5.60
CA LEU A 65 -5.86 22.08 4.51
C LEU A 65 -7.23 22.78 4.42
N PRO A 66 -7.33 23.95 3.77
CA PRO A 66 -8.48 24.86 3.91
C PRO A 66 -9.81 24.24 3.48
N LEU A 67 -9.79 23.39 2.44
CA LEU A 67 -10.99 22.75 1.92
C LEU A 67 -11.48 21.60 2.83
N ALA A 68 -10.55 20.85 3.43
CA ALA A 68 -10.87 19.85 4.46
C ALA A 68 -11.40 20.51 5.74
N ASP A 69 -10.77 21.59 6.20
CA ASP A 69 -11.21 22.40 7.35
C ASP A 69 -12.61 22.99 7.14
N LEU A 70 -12.90 23.51 5.95
CA LEU A 70 -14.24 23.99 5.61
C LEU A 70 -15.26 22.84 5.64
N ALA A 71 -14.95 21.70 5.02
CA ALA A 71 -15.84 20.53 5.06
C ALA A 71 -16.13 20.10 6.51
N ASN A 72 -15.10 20.02 7.36
CA ASN A 72 -15.29 19.69 8.77
C ASN A 72 -16.25 20.67 9.47
N LYS A 73 -16.03 21.99 9.33
CA LYS A 73 -16.91 23.02 9.93
C LYS A 73 -18.34 22.95 9.42
N GLU A 74 -18.53 22.61 8.16
CA GLU A 74 -19.87 22.40 7.61
C GLU A 74 -20.53 21.14 8.19
N MET A 75 -19.77 20.04 8.32
CA MET A 75 -20.30 18.78 8.86
C MET A 75 -20.58 18.85 10.37
N GLU A 76 -19.86 19.68 11.13
CA GLU A 76 -20.09 19.93 12.57
C GLU A 76 -21.50 20.46 12.89
N LYS A 77 -22.20 21.01 11.89
CA LYS A 77 -23.57 21.51 12.05
C LYS A 77 -24.61 20.40 12.14
N TYR A 78 -24.23 19.15 11.89
CA TYR A 78 -25.11 18.00 11.78
C TYR A 78 -24.72 16.89 12.75
N ASP A 79 -25.68 16.03 13.09
CA ASP A 79 -25.38 14.74 13.72
C ASP A 79 -24.79 13.78 12.67
N ASN A 80 -23.56 13.30 12.91
CA ASN A 80 -22.85 12.39 12.02
C ASN A 80 -22.72 10.97 12.58
N SER A 81 -23.38 10.67 13.71
CA SER A 81 -23.29 9.37 14.39
C SER A 81 -23.60 8.17 13.47
N LYS A 82 -24.62 8.30 12.60
CA LYS A 82 -25.01 7.25 11.63
C LYS A 82 -23.85 6.87 10.70
N ILE A 83 -23.21 7.84 10.06
CA ILE A 83 -22.15 7.57 9.07
C ILE A 83 -20.84 7.15 9.74
N ILE A 84 -20.53 7.71 10.92
CA ILE A 84 -19.38 7.31 11.73
C ILE A 84 -19.50 5.84 12.10
N LYS A 85 -20.66 5.42 12.61
CA LYS A 85 -20.94 4.02 12.96
C LYS A 85 -20.83 3.10 11.74
N ALA A 86 -21.34 3.53 10.59
CA ALA A 86 -21.26 2.78 9.34
C ALA A 86 -19.80 2.49 8.94
N MET A 87 -18.93 3.51 8.98
CA MET A 87 -17.51 3.32 8.67
C MET A 87 -16.82 2.42 9.70
N GLN A 88 -17.10 2.60 10.99
CA GLN A 88 -16.54 1.73 12.04
C GLN A 88 -16.94 0.27 11.85
N ASP A 89 -18.18 -0.02 11.45
CA ASP A 89 -18.63 -1.39 11.20
C ASP A 89 -18.02 -1.96 9.92
N TYR A 90 -17.84 -1.13 8.89
CA TYR A 90 -17.11 -1.51 7.68
C TYR A 90 -15.65 -1.88 7.99
N LEU A 91 -14.93 -1.05 8.75
CA LEU A 91 -13.51 -1.25 9.07
C LEU A 91 -13.25 -2.50 9.93
N LYS A 92 -14.25 -2.96 10.71
CA LYS A 92 -14.15 -4.25 11.43
C LYS A 92 -14.08 -5.46 10.50
N ILE A 93 -14.63 -5.34 9.28
CA ILE A 93 -14.68 -6.43 8.29
C ILE A 93 -13.56 -6.25 7.26
N ALA A 94 -13.48 -5.06 6.65
CA ALA A 94 -12.48 -4.75 5.64
C ALA A 94 -11.05 -4.72 6.17
N GLY A 95 -10.90 -4.42 7.46
CA GLY A 95 -9.62 -4.07 8.07
C GLY A 95 -9.30 -2.59 7.87
N GLN A 96 -8.22 -2.13 8.50
CA GLN A 96 -7.73 -0.76 8.36
C GLN A 96 -6.82 -0.63 7.12
N GLN A 97 -7.38 -0.86 5.93
CA GLN A 97 -6.71 -0.63 4.65
C GLN A 97 -7.60 0.23 3.73
N GLN A 98 -7.07 1.34 3.22
CA GLN A 98 -7.83 2.25 2.34
C GLN A 98 -7.99 1.71 0.92
N ASP A 99 -7.14 0.77 0.49
CA ASP A 99 -7.12 0.22 -0.87
C ASP A 99 -8.48 -0.31 -1.32
N LEU A 100 -9.14 -1.14 -0.50
CA LEU A 100 -10.45 -1.70 -0.83
C LEU A 100 -11.51 -0.60 -0.96
N SER A 101 -11.48 0.40 -0.07
CA SER A 101 -12.39 1.54 -0.12
C SER A 101 -12.23 2.32 -1.41
N TYR A 102 -11.00 2.66 -1.79
CA TYR A 102 -10.72 3.39 -3.02
C TYR A 102 -11.05 2.59 -4.28
N GLN A 103 -10.77 1.29 -4.28
CA GLN A 103 -11.18 0.41 -5.38
C GLN A 103 -12.71 0.39 -5.54
N ALA A 104 -13.46 0.23 -4.46
CA ALA A 104 -14.92 0.23 -4.51
C ALA A 104 -15.46 1.58 -5.01
N LEU A 105 -14.95 2.70 -4.47
CA LEU A 105 -15.45 4.04 -4.76
C LEU A 105 -15.12 4.54 -6.18
N LEU A 106 -13.96 4.16 -6.73
CA LEU A 106 -13.61 4.44 -8.13
C LEU A 106 -14.42 3.59 -9.11
N LYS A 107 -14.83 2.40 -8.71
CA LYS A 107 -15.65 1.49 -9.52
C LYS A 107 -17.16 1.79 -9.38
N HIS A 108 -17.57 2.54 -8.36
CA HIS A 108 -18.96 2.99 -8.20
C HIS A 108 -19.33 4.08 -9.21
N ASN A 109 -20.60 4.17 -9.61
CA ASN A 109 -21.08 5.32 -10.38
C ASN A 109 -20.86 6.62 -9.58
N ILE A 110 -20.69 7.76 -10.27
CA ILE A 110 -20.48 9.03 -9.57
C ILE A 110 -21.73 9.36 -8.74
N PHE A 111 -21.57 9.61 -7.46
CA PHE A 111 -22.67 10.01 -6.57
C PHE A 111 -23.40 11.24 -7.13
N PRO A 112 -24.75 11.28 -7.08
CA PRO A 112 -25.64 10.42 -6.30
C PRO A 112 -26.16 9.17 -7.04
N ALA A 113 -25.66 8.88 -8.25
CA ALA A 113 -26.11 7.70 -9.00
C ALA A 113 -25.82 6.41 -8.22
N THR A 114 -26.72 5.43 -8.30
CA THR A 114 -26.59 4.13 -7.63
C THR A 114 -25.78 3.15 -8.47
N GLY A 115 -25.27 2.10 -7.82
CA GLY A 115 -24.64 0.95 -8.49
C GLY A 115 -23.23 1.22 -9.00
N PHE A 116 -22.63 0.19 -9.58
CA PHE A 116 -21.23 0.17 -9.97
C PHE A 116 -21.04 0.24 -11.49
N ALA A 117 -20.09 1.07 -11.91
CA ALA A 117 -19.61 1.11 -13.29
C ALA A 117 -18.72 -0.09 -13.63
N PHE A 118 -18.05 -0.67 -12.63
CA PHE A 118 -17.18 -1.84 -12.77
C PHE A 118 -17.33 -2.80 -11.57
N PRO A 119 -17.12 -4.11 -11.75
CA PRO A 119 -17.19 -5.06 -10.65
C PRO A 119 -16.03 -4.89 -9.66
N ILE A 120 -16.32 -4.99 -8.36
CA ILE A 120 -15.31 -5.07 -7.31
C ILE A 120 -14.66 -6.45 -7.35
N GLU A 121 -13.34 -6.47 -7.45
CA GLU A 121 -12.52 -7.67 -7.49
C GLU A 121 -11.95 -7.86 -6.07
N GLU A 122 -12.67 -8.63 -5.26
CA GLU A 122 -12.28 -8.99 -3.90
C GLU A 122 -12.68 -10.45 -3.70
N ASN A 123 -11.73 -11.26 -3.24
CA ASN A 123 -11.90 -12.70 -3.07
C ASN A 123 -12.63 -13.02 -1.75
N ASP A 124 -12.50 -12.17 -0.75
CA ASP A 124 -13.24 -12.27 0.49
C ASP A 124 -14.66 -11.69 0.31
N ILE A 125 -15.64 -12.57 0.23
CA ILE A 125 -17.06 -12.22 0.02
C ILE A 125 -17.55 -11.25 1.11
N ALA A 126 -17.15 -11.44 2.37
CA ALA A 126 -17.59 -10.57 3.46
C ALA A 126 -17.01 -9.16 3.32
N LYS A 127 -15.74 -9.04 2.94
CA LYS A 127 -15.13 -7.72 2.64
C LYS A 127 -15.78 -7.04 1.45
N LYS A 128 -16.06 -7.81 0.39
CA LYS A 128 -16.74 -7.29 -0.80
C LYS A 128 -18.12 -6.73 -0.45
N GLU A 129 -18.95 -7.51 0.22
CA GLU A 129 -20.30 -7.11 0.64
C GLU A 129 -20.26 -5.90 1.61
N ALA A 130 -19.29 -5.87 2.53
CA ALA A 130 -19.09 -4.74 3.42
C ALA A 130 -18.71 -3.47 2.65
N GLY A 131 -17.82 -3.57 1.65
CA GLY A 131 -17.43 -2.47 0.78
C GLY A 131 -18.60 -1.94 -0.06
N GLU A 132 -19.40 -2.82 -0.65
CA GLU A 132 -20.61 -2.46 -1.41
C GLU A 132 -21.64 -1.75 -0.53
N LYS A 133 -21.90 -2.31 0.66
CA LYS A 133 -22.80 -1.71 1.65
C LYS A 133 -22.33 -0.34 2.10
N PHE A 134 -21.04 -0.20 2.42
CA PHE A 134 -20.50 1.06 2.90
C PHE A 134 -20.46 2.13 1.80
N ALA A 135 -20.19 1.76 0.55
CA ALA A 135 -20.28 2.67 -0.60
C ALA A 135 -21.71 3.25 -0.76
N GLU A 136 -22.75 2.44 -0.56
CA GLU A 136 -24.14 2.91 -0.57
C GLU A 136 -24.45 3.82 0.62
N GLN A 137 -23.95 3.51 1.82
CA GLN A 137 -24.12 4.38 3.00
C GLN A 137 -23.40 5.73 2.82
N LEU A 138 -22.25 5.76 2.14
CA LEU A 138 -21.57 7.00 1.76
C LEU A 138 -22.37 7.80 0.73
N ARG A 139 -23.02 7.11 -0.24
CA ARG A 139 -23.90 7.74 -1.22
C ARG A 139 -25.10 8.41 -0.55
N GLU A 140 -25.73 7.73 0.42
CA GLU A 140 -26.80 8.30 1.23
C GLU A 140 -26.32 9.55 1.97
N PHE A 141 -25.18 9.45 2.67
CA PHE A 141 -24.58 10.58 3.37
C PHE A 141 -24.29 11.78 2.43
N TYR A 142 -23.78 11.51 1.23
CA TYR A 142 -23.55 12.52 0.20
C TYR A 142 -24.84 13.28 -0.17
N ILE A 143 -25.96 12.57 -0.30
CA ILE A 143 -27.28 13.16 -0.59
C ILE A 143 -27.78 13.95 0.63
N GLU A 144 -27.81 13.32 1.81
CA GLU A 144 -28.35 13.92 3.03
C GLU A 144 -27.63 15.22 3.40
N ARG A 145 -26.31 15.31 3.17
CA ARG A 145 -25.49 16.49 3.45
C ARG A 145 -25.37 17.45 2.26
N ASN A 146 -26.05 17.17 1.16
CA ASN A 146 -25.99 17.97 -0.08
C ASN A 146 -24.54 18.25 -0.55
N LEU A 147 -23.67 17.24 -0.43
CA LEU A 147 -22.25 17.39 -0.74
C LEU A 147 -22.01 17.70 -2.22
N GLY A 148 -22.93 17.31 -3.11
CA GLY A 148 -22.88 17.72 -4.51
C GLY A 148 -22.96 19.22 -4.71
N LYS A 149 -23.83 19.91 -3.96
CA LYS A 149 -23.86 21.38 -3.95
C LYS A 149 -22.60 21.94 -3.30
N PHE A 150 -22.18 21.39 -2.17
CA PHE A 150 -20.96 21.83 -1.47
C PHE A 150 -19.74 21.80 -2.40
N PHE A 151 -19.47 20.68 -3.08
CA PHE A 151 -18.35 20.56 -4.02
C PHE A 151 -18.48 21.52 -5.21
N LYS A 152 -19.70 21.71 -5.74
CA LYS A 152 -19.94 22.68 -6.82
C LYS A 152 -19.63 24.11 -6.37
N ASP A 153 -20.03 24.48 -5.17
CA ASP A 153 -19.75 25.80 -4.60
C ASP A 153 -18.24 26.01 -4.38
N GLN A 154 -17.48 24.95 -4.12
CA GLN A 154 -16.01 24.99 -3.98
C GLN A 154 -15.24 24.69 -5.28
N SER A 155 -15.91 24.74 -6.44
CA SER A 155 -15.32 24.44 -7.75
C SER A 155 -14.07 25.28 -8.08
N TYR A 156 -14.01 26.53 -7.64
CA TYR A 156 -12.81 27.37 -7.80
C TYR A 156 -11.56 26.72 -7.22
N PHE A 157 -11.66 26.23 -5.97
CA PHE A 157 -10.52 25.60 -5.29
C PHE A 157 -10.18 24.24 -5.91
N ILE A 158 -11.19 23.43 -6.22
CA ILE A 158 -11.01 22.10 -6.81
C ILE A 158 -10.38 22.18 -8.21
N GLU A 159 -10.83 23.09 -9.07
CA GLU A 159 -10.21 23.29 -10.39
C GLU A 159 -8.81 23.90 -10.27
N GLY A 160 -8.57 24.75 -9.28
CA GLY A 160 -7.24 25.24 -8.92
C GLY A 160 -6.27 24.09 -8.61
N ALA A 161 -6.65 23.18 -7.72
CA ALA A 161 -5.87 21.97 -7.38
C ALA A 161 -5.59 21.10 -8.61
N LYS A 162 -6.60 20.84 -9.44
CA LYS A 162 -6.42 20.08 -10.70
C LYS A 162 -5.44 20.76 -11.64
N ASN A 163 -5.48 22.08 -11.73
CA ASN A 163 -4.58 22.84 -12.61
C ASN A 163 -3.14 22.86 -12.10
N GLU A 164 -2.92 22.94 -10.78
CA GLU A 164 -1.58 22.80 -10.18
C GLU A 164 -0.97 21.44 -10.52
N VAL A 165 -1.72 20.35 -10.37
CA VAL A 165 -1.27 19.01 -10.76
C VAL A 165 -0.96 18.97 -12.26
N ARG A 166 -1.90 19.36 -13.13
CA ARG A 166 -1.71 19.34 -14.60
C ARG A 166 -0.45 20.09 -15.03
N LYS A 167 -0.18 21.25 -14.43
CA LYS A 167 1.00 22.06 -14.72
C LYS A 167 2.31 21.32 -14.38
N ASN A 168 2.27 20.49 -13.36
CA ASN A 168 3.43 19.78 -12.82
C ASN A 168 3.66 18.40 -13.46
N ILE A 169 2.68 17.83 -14.18
CA ILE A 169 2.87 16.60 -14.97
C ILE A 169 3.68 16.91 -16.23
N PRO A 170 4.91 16.38 -16.39
CA PRO A 170 5.71 16.68 -17.56
C PRO A 170 5.05 16.13 -18.83
N ALA A 171 5.12 16.89 -19.92
CA ALA A 171 4.70 16.40 -21.23
C ALA A 171 5.46 15.11 -21.60
N SER A 172 4.79 14.14 -22.21
CA SER A 172 5.32 12.81 -22.60
C SER A 172 5.72 11.86 -21.46
N TYR A 173 5.52 12.22 -20.19
CA TYR A 173 6.00 11.40 -19.06
C TYR A 173 5.46 9.97 -19.11
N MET A 174 4.14 9.80 -19.33
CA MET A 174 3.54 8.48 -19.47
C MET A 174 4.06 7.73 -20.69
N SER A 175 4.28 8.38 -21.84
CA SER A 175 4.86 7.72 -23.02
C SER A 175 6.25 7.15 -22.73
N LYS A 176 7.04 7.81 -21.86
CA LYS A 176 8.33 7.29 -21.43
C LYS A 176 8.18 6.08 -20.50
N MET A 177 7.25 6.11 -19.55
CA MET A 177 6.92 4.94 -18.73
C MET A 177 6.44 3.77 -19.59
N GLU A 178 5.52 4.01 -20.52
CA GLU A 178 5.03 3.00 -21.48
C GLU A 178 6.17 2.41 -22.31
N LYS A 179 7.08 3.24 -22.81
CA LYS A 179 8.26 2.78 -23.57
C LYS A 179 9.19 1.95 -22.70
N TYR A 180 9.43 2.37 -21.46
CA TYR A 180 10.28 1.67 -20.51
C TYR A 180 9.71 0.30 -20.20
N TYR A 181 8.47 0.21 -19.73
CA TYR A 181 7.82 -1.05 -19.34
C TYR A 181 7.31 -1.88 -20.54
N GLY A 182 7.23 -1.30 -21.74
CA GLY A 182 6.67 -1.96 -22.92
C GLY A 182 5.19 -2.30 -22.81
N ALA A 183 4.43 -1.57 -21.99
CA ALA A 183 3.00 -1.75 -21.78
C ALA A 183 2.28 -0.41 -21.94
N LYS A 184 0.98 -0.46 -22.22
CA LYS A 184 0.13 0.73 -22.38
C LYS A 184 -1.19 0.53 -21.68
N PHE A 185 -1.78 1.61 -21.21
CA PHE A 185 -3.10 1.62 -20.61
C PHE A 185 -4.11 2.36 -21.51
N LEU A 186 -5.38 2.05 -21.33
CA LEU A 186 -6.48 2.73 -21.99
C LEU A 186 -6.52 4.21 -21.57
N ALA A 187 -6.31 4.45 -20.27
CA ALA A 187 -6.28 5.78 -19.68
C ALA A 187 -5.41 5.80 -18.41
N TYR A 188 -4.90 6.99 -18.11
CA TYR A 188 -4.25 7.35 -16.85
C TYR A 188 -5.09 8.41 -16.16
N ARG A 189 -5.60 8.13 -14.97
CA ARG A 189 -6.43 9.07 -14.21
C ARG A 189 -5.78 9.46 -12.91
N PHE A 190 -5.67 10.76 -12.68
CA PHE A 190 -5.18 11.33 -11.43
C PHE A 190 -6.36 12.01 -10.74
N TYR A 191 -6.79 11.50 -9.60
CA TYR A 191 -7.82 12.12 -8.77
C TYR A 191 -7.18 12.96 -7.68
N VAL A 192 -7.37 14.29 -7.74
CA VAL A 192 -6.98 15.16 -6.62
C VAL A 192 -7.97 15.00 -5.47
N ASN A 193 -7.46 14.80 -4.26
CA ASN A 193 -8.26 14.67 -3.05
C ASN A 193 -7.85 15.71 -2.00
N PRO A 194 -8.35 16.97 -2.10
CA PRO A 194 -8.00 18.03 -1.14
C PRO A 194 -8.61 17.84 0.26
N PHE A 195 -9.35 16.74 0.47
CA PHE A 195 -9.98 16.36 1.73
C PHE A 195 -9.22 15.27 2.49
N ASP A 196 -8.16 14.71 1.90
CA ASP A 196 -7.30 13.73 2.54
C ASP A 196 -6.40 14.41 3.59
N VAL A 197 -6.67 14.15 4.86
CA VAL A 197 -6.03 14.83 6.00
C VAL A 197 -4.79 14.07 6.44
N LEU A 198 -3.61 14.67 6.31
CA LEU A 198 -2.34 14.11 6.78
C LEU A 198 -1.78 14.94 7.93
N PRO A 199 -1.01 14.35 8.87
CA PRO A 199 -0.28 15.13 9.87
C PRO A 199 0.54 16.27 9.25
N TYR A 200 0.61 17.41 9.94
CA TYR A 200 1.34 18.57 9.45
C TYR A 200 2.83 18.27 9.26
N SER A 201 3.34 18.62 8.08
CA SER A 201 4.76 18.71 7.75
C SER A 201 4.97 19.78 6.68
N GLU A 202 6.22 20.16 6.40
CA GLU A 202 6.53 21.11 5.32
C GLU A 202 6.14 20.57 3.94
N VAL A 203 6.36 19.26 3.74
CA VAL A 203 5.88 18.48 2.60
C VAL A 203 5.29 17.19 3.14
N PHE A 204 4.02 16.97 2.90
CA PHE A 204 3.31 15.72 3.20
C PHE A 204 2.74 15.16 1.90
N TRP A 205 2.40 13.88 1.88
CA TRP A 205 1.63 13.32 0.79
C TRP A 205 1.07 11.98 1.20
N HIS A 206 -0.04 11.65 0.57
CA HIS A 206 -0.57 10.31 0.47
C HIS A 206 -0.93 10.07 -1.00
N GLY A 207 -0.66 8.85 -1.44
CA GLY A 207 -0.90 8.36 -2.78
C GLY A 207 -1.47 6.96 -2.72
N ASN A 208 -2.33 6.65 -3.69
CA ASN A 208 -2.83 5.29 -3.89
C ASN A 208 -3.04 5.04 -5.38
N GLY A 209 -2.46 3.95 -5.92
CA GLY A 209 -2.42 3.67 -7.35
C GLY A 209 -3.25 2.49 -7.85
N PRO A 210 -4.59 2.45 -7.67
CA PRO A 210 -5.39 1.28 -8.05
C PRO A 210 -5.55 1.18 -9.58
N MET A 211 -5.38 -0.03 -10.10
CA MET A 211 -5.63 -0.36 -11.51
C MET A 211 -6.86 -1.25 -11.63
N PHE A 212 -7.73 -0.99 -12.60
CA PHE A 212 -8.83 -1.89 -12.90
C PHE A 212 -9.01 -2.12 -14.40
N LYS A 213 -9.64 -3.25 -14.71
CA LYS A 213 -9.94 -3.69 -16.08
C LYS A 213 -11.35 -3.27 -16.47
N SER A 214 -11.48 -2.69 -17.66
CA SER A 214 -12.75 -2.52 -18.36
C SER A 214 -12.78 -3.44 -19.59
N ASP A 215 -13.96 -3.62 -20.18
CA ASP A 215 -14.11 -4.34 -21.46
C ASP A 215 -13.30 -3.72 -22.61
N LYS A 216 -12.90 -2.44 -22.47
CA LYS A 216 -12.13 -1.69 -23.46
C LYS A 216 -10.62 -1.68 -23.19
N GLY A 217 -10.18 -2.17 -22.03
CA GLY A 217 -8.79 -2.15 -21.60
C GLY A 217 -8.58 -1.73 -20.16
N GLN A 218 -7.32 -1.74 -19.74
CA GLN A 218 -6.89 -1.42 -18.38
C GLN A 218 -6.81 0.09 -18.15
N ILE A 219 -7.27 0.56 -16.99
CA ILE A 219 -7.23 1.95 -16.57
C ILE A 219 -6.34 2.03 -15.33
N ALA A 220 -5.25 2.78 -15.45
CA ALA A 220 -4.36 3.08 -14.34
C ALA A 220 -4.88 4.34 -13.63
N ASN A 221 -5.14 4.24 -12.33
CA ASN A 221 -5.62 5.38 -11.54
C ASN A 221 -4.60 5.69 -10.46
N MET A 222 -4.59 6.94 -10.02
CA MET A 222 -4.01 7.33 -8.75
C MET A 222 -4.91 8.34 -8.04
N ILE A 223 -5.00 8.24 -6.73
CA ILE A 223 -5.58 9.25 -5.84
C ILE A 223 -4.43 9.90 -5.11
N SER A 224 -4.49 11.22 -4.91
CA SER A 224 -3.46 11.91 -4.13
C SER A 224 -4.01 13.03 -3.27
N SER A 225 -3.48 13.14 -2.05
CA SER A 225 -3.69 14.28 -1.15
C SER A 225 -3.04 15.55 -1.68
N ALA A 226 -3.25 16.67 -0.98
CA ALA A 226 -2.39 17.85 -1.13
C ALA A 226 -0.94 17.54 -0.67
N TYR A 227 0.00 18.39 -1.06
CA TYR A 227 1.45 18.22 -0.83
C TYR A 227 2.05 19.19 0.16
N VAL A 228 1.51 20.40 0.20
CA VAL A 228 2.07 21.49 1.00
C VAL A 228 0.96 22.16 1.82
N PRO A 229 1.27 22.57 3.06
CA PRO A 229 0.31 23.28 3.88
C PRO A 229 0.05 24.67 3.30
N LEU A 230 -1.20 25.12 3.36
CA LEU A 230 -1.56 26.47 2.96
C LEU A 230 -1.75 27.37 4.18
N LYS A 231 -1.31 28.62 4.08
CA LYS A 231 -1.62 29.62 5.12
C LYS A 231 -3.13 29.88 5.14
N LYS A 232 -3.71 29.88 6.33
CA LYS A 232 -5.13 30.16 6.54
C LYS A 232 -5.50 31.56 6.01
N LYS A 233 -6.58 31.63 5.23
CA LYS A 233 -7.22 32.87 4.78
C LYS A 233 -8.68 32.91 5.23
N ASN A 234 -9.29 34.09 5.15
CA ASN A 234 -10.67 34.30 5.58
C ASN A 234 -11.68 33.65 4.63
N ASN A 235 -11.43 33.69 3.31
CA ASN A 235 -12.31 33.05 2.31
C ASN A 235 -11.51 32.14 1.39
N LEU A 236 -12.12 31.01 0.98
CA LEU A 236 -11.51 30.10 0.00
C LEU A 236 -11.24 30.75 -1.36
N LYS A 237 -12.01 31.80 -1.72
CA LYS A 237 -11.80 32.56 -2.96
C LYS A 237 -10.53 33.40 -2.95
N ASP A 238 -9.96 33.66 -1.77
CA ASP A 238 -8.74 34.47 -1.63
C ASP A 238 -7.47 33.66 -1.93
N TYR A 239 -7.58 32.33 -2.07
CA TYR A 239 -6.46 31.45 -2.39
C TYR A 239 -6.07 31.53 -3.86
N THR A 240 -4.75 31.59 -4.10
CA THR A 240 -4.13 31.49 -5.43
C THR A 240 -3.27 30.24 -5.58
N GLU A 241 -3.13 29.50 -4.47
CA GLU A 241 -2.43 28.23 -4.35
C GLU A 241 -3.38 27.25 -3.67
N PHE A 242 -3.34 25.99 -4.09
CA PHE A 242 -4.35 24.98 -3.75
C PHE A 242 -3.77 23.74 -3.08
N GLY A 243 -2.47 23.77 -2.76
CA GLY A 243 -1.76 22.76 -1.97
C GLY A 243 -1.12 21.66 -2.80
N PHE A 244 -1.29 21.65 -4.13
CA PHE A 244 -0.78 20.60 -5.04
C PHE A 244 0.40 21.08 -5.89
N ASN A 245 0.78 22.36 -5.80
CA ASN A 245 1.89 22.91 -6.56
C ASN A 245 3.27 22.51 -6.00
N HIS A 246 3.64 21.23 -6.14
CA HIS A 246 4.95 20.71 -5.79
C HIS A 246 5.46 19.75 -6.88
N PRO A 247 6.25 20.23 -7.87
CA PRO A 247 6.67 19.41 -9.01
C PRO A 247 7.44 18.15 -8.64
N GLU A 248 8.30 18.21 -7.62
CA GLU A 248 9.08 17.05 -7.18
C GLU A 248 8.17 15.92 -6.65
N THR A 249 7.20 16.26 -5.78
CA THR A 249 6.24 15.29 -5.23
C THR A 249 5.30 14.77 -6.31
N THR A 250 4.83 15.65 -7.21
CA THR A 250 3.97 15.25 -8.34
C THR A 250 4.69 14.23 -9.21
N ASN A 251 5.94 14.49 -9.60
CA ASN A 251 6.74 13.60 -10.44
C ASN A 251 7.03 12.27 -9.74
N PHE A 252 7.39 12.32 -8.46
CA PHE A 252 7.62 11.13 -7.65
C PHE A 252 6.37 10.25 -7.58
N LEU A 253 5.23 10.80 -7.16
CA LEU A 253 3.99 10.04 -6.99
C LEU A 253 3.46 9.48 -8.31
N ILE A 254 3.51 10.24 -9.40
CA ILE A 254 3.10 9.74 -10.71
C ILE A 254 3.96 8.55 -11.13
N THR A 255 5.25 8.56 -10.84
CA THR A 255 6.15 7.44 -11.14
C THR A 255 5.85 6.24 -10.25
N HIS A 256 5.64 6.47 -8.96
CA HIS A 256 5.39 5.45 -7.95
C HIS A 256 4.01 4.79 -8.16
N GLU A 257 2.94 5.57 -8.10
CA GLU A 257 1.56 5.08 -8.11
C GLU A 257 1.17 4.44 -9.45
N PHE A 258 1.52 5.07 -10.59
CA PHE A 258 1.34 4.39 -11.87
C PHE A 258 2.35 3.27 -12.09
N GLY A 259 3.51 3.31 -11.43
CA GLY A 259 4.50 2.23 -11.40
C GLY A 259 3.89 0.91 -10.93
N HIS A 260 3.07 0.94 -9.86
CA HIS A 260 2.30 -0.20 -9.39
C HIS A 260 1.44 -0.82 -10.50
N SER A 261 0.80 -0.01 -11.33
CA SER A 261 0.00 -0.49 -12.47
C SER A 261 0.85 -1.24 -13.50
N PHE A 262 2.10 -0.84 -13.74
CA PHE A 262 3.01 -1.52 -14.66
C PHE A 262 3.65 -2.79 -14.08
N VAL A 263 3.77 -2.88 -12.76
CA VAL A 263 4.50 -3.96 -12.07
C VAL A 263 3.55 -5.03 -11.53
N ASN A 264 2.61 -4.66 -10.65
CA ASN A 264 1.89 -5.60 -9.78
C ASN A 264 1.04 -6.59 -10.57
N GLN A 265 0.45 -6.15 -11.68
CA GLN A 265 -0.37 -7.01 -12.56
C GLN A 265 0.39 -8.21 -13.14
N TYR A 266 1.73 -8.15 -13.18
CA TYR A 266 2.56 -9.24 -13.70
C TYR A 266 3.18 -10.08 -12.60
N LEU A 267 3.19 -9.60 -11.34
CA LEU A 267 3.75 -10.31 -10.19
C LEU A 267 2.76 -11.29 -9.55
N GLY A 268 1.45 -11.00 -9.57
CA GLY A 268 0.45 -11.83 -8.89
C GLY A 268 0.48 -13.31 -9.29
N GLN A 269 0.71 -13.62 -10.56
CA GLN A 269 0.85 -15.01 -11.03
C GLN A 269 2.09 -15.75 -10.49
N TYR A 270 3.08 -15.01 -9.96
CA TYR A 270 4.31 -15.54 -9.38
C TYR A 270 4.29 -15.52 -7.85
N GLU A 271 3.17 -15.20 -7.22
CA GLU A 271 3.08 -15.10 -5.76
C GLU A 271 3.54 -16.38 -5.05
N SER A 272 3.18 -17.56 -5.56
CA SER A 272 3.69 -18.84 -5.02
C SER A 272 5.20 -18.97 -5.14
N LYS A 273 5.81 -18.57 -6.26
CA LYS A 273 7.27 -18.57 -6.44
C LYS A 273 7.92 -17.57 -5.47
N ILE A 274 7.39 -16.35 -5.36
CA ILE A 274 7.91 -15.34 -4.44
C ILE A 274 7.85 -15.84 -3.00
N ASN A 275 6.75 -16.49 -2.61
CA ASN A 275 6.60 -17.06 -1.27
C ASN A 275 7.58 -18.19 -0.94
N GLN A 276 8.18 -18.86 -1.94
CA GLN A 276 9.23 -19.85 -1.69
C GLN A 276 10.51 -19.22 -1.11
N SER A 277 10.71 -17.92 -1.32
CA SER A 277 11.84 -17.15 -0.77
C SER A 277 11.48 -16.29 0.44
N ASN A 278 10.34 -16.57 1.10
CA ASN A 278 9.88 -15.79 2.26
C ASN A 278 10.87 -15.82 3.44
N ASN A 279 11.76 -16.81 3.50
CA ASN A 279 12.83 -16.91 4.49
C ASN A 279 13.82 -15.74 4.40
N LEU A 280 13.92 -15.05 3.25
CA LEU A 280 14.72 -13.84 3.09
C LEU A 280 14.18 -12.68 3.94
N MET A 281 12.88 -12.65 4.20
CA MET A 281 12.23 -11.70 5.08
C MET A 281 12.35 -12.15 6.54
N SER A 282 13.60 -12.17 7.04
CA SER A 282 13.86 -12.46 8.45
C SER A 282 13.10 -11.50 9.36
N GLU A 283 12.84 -11.87 10.60
CA GLU A 283 12.12 -11.03 11.56
C GLU A 283 12.78 -9.67 11.80
N ALA A 284 14.12 -9.63 11.78
CA ALA A 284 14.85 -8.37 11.83
C ALA A 284 14.51 -7.46 10.64
N PHE A 285 14.29 -8.05 9.46
CA PHE A 285 13.83 -7.33 8.27
C PHE A 285 12.35 -6.95 8.38
N ILE A 286 11.47 -7.84 8.86
CA ILE A 286 10.05 -7.53 9.15
C ILE A 286 9.95 -6.32 10.07
N GLY A 287 10.74 -6.25 11.13
CA GLY A 287 10.76 -5.11 12.05
C GLY A 287 11.14 -3.77 11.40
N LYS A 288 11.79 -3.77 10.23
CA LYS A 288 12.05 -2.56 9.42
C LYS A 288 10.92 -2.24 8.43
N MET A 289 10.21 -3.26 7.97
CA MET A 289 9.18 -3.15 6.93
C MET A 289 7.76 -2.95 7.49
N ASP A 290 7.46 -3.47 8.68
CA ASP A 290 6.10 -3.52 9.23
C ASP A 290 5.51 -2.14 9.47
N GLY A 291 6.30 -1.21 10.03
CA GLY A 291 5.90 0.19 10.21
C GLY A 291 5.61 0.94 8.91
N GLN A 292 6.02 0.39 7.77
CA GLN A 292 5.75 0.91 6.42
C GLN A 292 4.65 0.11 5.69
N GLY A 293 4.02 -0.88 6.34
CA GLY A 293 2.97 -1.71 5.75
C GLY A 293 3.46 -2.89 4.90
N TYR A 294 4.75 -3.24 4.96
CA TYR A 294 5.36 -4.26 4.10
C TYR A 294 5.82 -5.53 4.84
N SER A 295 5.06 -5.98 5.84
CA SER A 295 5.32 -7.25 6.56
C SER A 295 4.84 -8.50 5.82
N TYR A 296 4.22 -8.36 4.65
CA TYR A 296 3.90 -9.48 3.74
C TYR A 296 4.92 -9.57 2.61
N TRP A 297 5.59 -10.71 2.47
CA TRP A 297 6.75 -10.86 1.58
C TRP A 297 6.48 -10.53 0.10
N PRO A 298 5.41 -11.06 -0.54
CA PRO A 298 5.07 -10.67 -1.90
C PRO A 298 4.81 -9.18 -2.09
N SER A 299 4.12 -8.52 -1.16
CA SER A 299 3.93 -7.06 -1.21
C SER A 299 5.25 -6.32 -1.05
N CYS A 300 6.12 -6.77 -0.14
CA CYS A 300 7.46 -6.22 0.04
C CYS A 300 8.29 -6.31 -1.24
N VAL A 301 8.30 -7.48 -1.92
CA VAL A 301 9.00 -7.66 -3.19
C VAL A 301 8.42 -6.78 -4.30
N GLY A 302 7.09 -6.69 -4.40
CA GLY A 302 6.44 -5.80 -5.36
C GLY A 302 6.89 -4.35 -5.20
N GLU A 303 6.91 -3.88 -3.95
CA GLU A 303 7.36 -2.52 -3.62
C GLU A 303 8.86 -2.30 -3.90
N HIS A 304 9.73 -3.28 -3.63
CA HIS A 304 11.14 -3.22 -4.03
C HIS A 304 11.28 -2.97 -5.54
N ILE A 305 10.48 -3.68 -6.35
CA ILE A 305 10.53 -3.61 -7.81
C ILE A 305 9.98 -2.26 -8.31
N VAL A 306 8.88 -1.76 -7.73
CA VAL A 306 8.32 -0.43 -8.05
C VAL A 306 9.33 0.67 -7.75
N ARG A 307 9.95 0.64 -6.56
CA ARG A 307 10.99 1.60 -6.16
C ARG A 307 12.25 1.51 -7.02
N THR A 308 12.64 0.31 -7.44
CA THR A 308 13.71 0.12 -8.42
C THR A 308 13.32 0.76 -9.76
N GLY A 309 12.06 0.60 -10.18
CA GLY A 309 11.49 1.26 -11.35
C GLY A 309 11.60 2.77 -11.30
N GLU A 310 11.35 3.41 -10.16
CA GLU A 310 11.53 4.86 -9.99
C GLU A 310 12.97 5.31 -10.28
N ILE A 311 13.94 4.58 -9.74
CA ILE A 311 15.38 4.86 -9.95
C ILE A 311 15.72 4.74 -11.44
N ARG A 312 15.31 3.65 -12.10
CA ARG A 312 15.58 3.42 -13.53
C ARG A 312 14.88 4.43 -14.44
N ILE A 313 13.66 4.83 -14.10
CA ILE A 313 12.93 5.88 -14.82
C ILE A 313 13.62 7.24 -14.66
N ALA A 314 14.12 7.58 -13.46
CA ALA A 314 14.89 8.80 -13.26
C ALA A 314 16.16 8.84 -14.13
N LEU A 315 16.91 7.73 -14.21
CA LEU A 315 18.07 7.58 -15.09
C LEU A 315 17.71 7.70 -16.58
N THR A 316 16.67 6.99 -17.02
CA THR A 316 16.17 7.05 -18.41
C THR A 316 15.68 8.45 -18.78
N ASN A 317 15.26 9.24 -17.79
CA ASN A 317 14.88 10.64 -17.95
C ASN A 317 16.05 11.62 -17.89
N GLY A 318 17.29 11.14 -17.78
CA GLY A 318 18.49 12.00 -17.72
C GLY A 318 18.65 12.72 -16.39
N ASN A 319 18.09 12.16 -15.30
CA ASN A 319 18.17 12.74 -13.95
C ASN A 319 18.92 11.82 -12.97
N PRO A 320 20.25 11.68 -13.11
CA PRO A 320 21.05 10.83 -12.22
C PRO A 320 21.09 11.31 -10.77
N GLN A 321 20.94 12.62 -10.53
CA GLN A 321 20.89 13.17 -9.17
C GLN A 321 19.65 12.70 -8.41
N LEU A 322 18.48 12.69 -9.08
CA LEU A 322 17.26 12.13 -8.50
C LEU A 322 17.39 10.62 -8.28
N ALA A 323 17.97 9.89 -9.22
CA ALA A 323 18.20 8.45 -9.07
C ALA A 323 19.03 8.14 -7.82
N GLU A 324 20.09 8.92 -7.57
CA GLU A 324 20.92 8.76 -6.38
C GLU A 324 20.20 9.13 -5.08
N LYS A 325 19.41 10.21 -5.10
CA LYS A 325 18.54 10.58 -3.95
C LYS A 325 17.56 9.43 -3.62
N LEU A 326 16.92 8.85 -4.64
CA LEU A 326 15.98 7.74 -4.47
C LEU A 326 16.67 6.48 -3.96
N ARG A 327 17.86 6.12 -4.46
CA ARG A 327 18.64 4.99 -3.91
C ARG A 327 18.92 5.18 -2.43
N LYS A 328 19.41 6.36 -2.05
CA LYS A 328 19.72 6.68 -0.66
C LYS A 328 18.47 6.54 0.22
N GLN A 329 17.38 7.20 -0.16
CA GLN A 329 16.13 7.16 0.57
C GLN A 329 15.59 5.73 0.69
N HIS A 330 15.45 5.02 -0.42
CA HIS A 330 14.82 3.70 -0.44
C HIS A 330 15.65 2.64 0.29
N ILE A 331 16.97 2.65 0.11
CA ILE A 331 17.85 1.63 0.70
C ILE A 331 18.19 1.96 2.15
N GLN A 332 18.63 3.19 2.44
CA GLN A 332 19.17 3.54 3.76
C GLN A 332 18.09 3.93 4.75
N GLU A 333 17.10 4.71 4.31
CA GLU A 333 16.05 5.24 5.21
C GLU A 333 14.89 4.23 5.30
N ASN A 334 14.49 3.66 4.17
CA ASN A 334 13.33 2.76 4.10
C ASN A 334 13.71 1.26 4.10
N SER A 335 15.01 0.92 4.11
CA SER A 335 15.51 -0.46 4.20
C SER A 335 15.13 -1.40 3.05
N PHE A 336 14.82 -0.89 1.84
CA PHE A 336 14.60 -1.69 0.64
C PHE A 336 15.93 -2.23 0.06
N VAL A 337 16.59 -3.08 0.84
CA VAL A 337 17.98 -3.49 0.64
C VAL A 337 18.25 -4.32 -0.61
N LEU A 338 17.23 -4.90 -1.23
CA LEU A 338 17.35 -5.68 -2.47
C LEU A 338 17.33 -4.82 -3.74
N ILE A 339 17.09 -3.51 -3.63
CA ILE A 339 17.09 -2.60 -4.79
C ILE A 339 18.35 -2.72 -5.65
N PRO A 340 19.60 -2.77 -5.12
CA PRO A 340 20.79 -2.90 -5.97
C PRO A 340 20.79 -4.17 -6.85
N ASP A 341 20.25 -5.28 -6.34
CA ASP A 341 20.22 -6.54 -7.07
C ASP A 341 19.14 -6.51 -8.16
N PHE A 342 17.96 -5.96 -7.85
CA PHE A 342 16.91 -5.72 -8.84
C PHE A 342 17.33 -4.69 -9.89
N GLU A 343 18.04 -3.64 -9.51
CA GLU A 343 18.51 -2.60 -10.41
C GLU A 343 19.44 -3.16 -11.48
N LYS A 344 20.38 -4.03 -11.06
CA LYS A 344 21.26 -4.76 -11.97
C LYS A 344 20.49 -5.63 -12.97
N LYS A 345 19.45 -6.35 -12.55
CA LYS A 345 18.60 -7.11 -13.49
C LYS A 345 17.81 -6.18 -14.41
N MET A 346 17.31 -5.06 -13.93
CA MET A 346 16.62 -4.10 -14.79
C MET A 346 17.56 -3.45 -15.83
N GLU A 347 18.85 -3.32 -15.55
CA GLU A 347 19.86 -2.96 -16.56
C GLU A 347 20.00 -4.03 -17.66
N GLU A 348 19.95 -5.31 -17.29
CA GLU A 348 19.94 -6.40 -18.27
C GLU A 348 18.68 -6.32 -19.17
N TYR A 349 17.52 -6.01 -18.60
CA TYR A 349 16.29 -5.75 -19.36
C TYR A 349 16.46 -4.61 -20.37
N GLU A 350 17.02 -3.48 -19.93
CA GLU A 350 17.27 -2.31 -20.77
C GLU A 350 18.25 -2.61 -21.92
N ASN A 351 19.29 -3.40 -21.66
CA ASN A 351 20.28 -3.78 -22.66
C ASN A 351 19.79 -4.87 -23.63
N ASN A 352 18.75 -5.63 -23.26
CA ASN A 352 18.23 -6.76 -24.04
C ASN A 352 16.81 -6.53 -24.58
N ARG A 353 16.41 -5.28 -24.84
CA ARG A 353 15.04 -4.93 -25.32
C ARG A 353 14.62 -5.56 -26.65
N LYS A 354 15.56 -6.09 -27.45
CA LYS A 354 15.23 -6.89 -28.64
C LYS A 354 14.62 -8.25 -28.25
N LYS A 355 15.09 -8.86 -27.17
CA LYS A 355 14.61 -10.12 -26.61
C LYS A 355 13.38 -9.89 -25.71
N TYR A 356 13.49 -8.95 -24.77
CA TYR A 356 12.44 -8.62 -23.82
C TYR A 356 11.78 -7.29 -24.21
N LYS A 357 10.71 -7.36 -24.99
CA LYS A 357 10.01 -6.15 -25.49
C LYS A 357 9.21 -5.49 -24.38
N THR A 358 8.71 -6.28 -23.44
CA THR A 358 7.88 -5.85 -22.31
C THR A 358 8.48 -6.28 -20.98
N PHE A 359 8.19 -5.52 -19.93
CA PHE A 359 8.55 -5.87 -18.57
C PHE A 359 7.96 -7.22 -18.15
N LYS A 360 6.72 -7.52 -18.57
CA LYS A 360 6.06 -8.82 -18.37
C LYS A 360 6.92 -9.99 -18.83
N GLU A 361 7.54 -9.91 -20.01
CA GLU A 361 8.42 -10.96 -20.54
C GLU A 361 9.71 -11.12 -19.73
N PHE A 362 10.13 -10.06 -19.03
CA PHE A 362 11.35 -10.07 -18.22
C PHE A 362 11.12 -10.46 -16.75
N VAL A 363 9.89 -10.42 -16.24
CA VAL A 363 9.57 -10.77 -14.84
C VAL A 363 10.20 -12.12 -14.39
N PRO A 364 10.18 -13.21 -15.19
CA PRO A 364 10.84 -14.46 -14.78
C PRO A 364 12.33 -14.32 -14.48
N GLU A 365 13.06 -13.54 -15.30
CA GLU A 365 14.50 -13.27 -15.14
C GLU A 365 14.76 -12.30 -14.00
N LEU A 366 13.89 -11.29 -13.82
CA LEU A 366 13.96 -10.37 -12.70
C LEU A 366 13.84 -11.10 -11.36
N LEU A 367 12.93 -12.08 -11.27
CA LEU A 367 12.71 -12.84 -10.04
C LEU A 367 13.84 -13.81 -9.70
N THR A 368 14.83 -14.03 -10.59
CA THR A 368 16.01 -14.83 -10.21
C THR A 368 16.87 -14.14 -9.15
N VAL A 369 16.69 -12.83 -8.91
CA VAL A 369 17.28 -12.13 -7.75
C VAL A 369 16.95 -12.84 -6.45
N LEU A 370 15.72 -13.36 -6.32
CA LEU A 370 15.27 -14.07 -5.13
C LEU A 370 15.91 -15.46 -5.00
N ASP A 371 16.23 -16.09 -6.14
CA ASP A 371 16.89 -17.40 -6.22
C ASP A 371 18.42 -17.27 -5.98
N GLU A 372 19.01 -16.15 -6.37
CA GLU A 372 20.45 -15.86 -6.30
C GLU A 372 20.88 -15.21 -4.96
N THR A 373 19.92 -14.80 -4.12
CA THR A 373 20.17 -14.19 -2.82
C THR A 373 20.06 -15.20 -1.66
N SER A 374 20.44 -14.78 -0.45
CA SER A 374 20.34 -15.62 0.75
C SER A 374 20.01 -14.78 1.99
N VAL A 375 19.60 -15.44 3.07
CA VAL A 375 19.36 -14.78 4.36
C VAL A 375 20.61 -14.01 4.80
N GLU A 376 21.79 -14.60 4.66
CA GLU A 376 23.06 -13.98 5.01
C GLU A 376 23.34 -12.72 4.18
N LYS A 377 23.06 -12.75 2.86
CA LYS A 377 23.23 -11.57 2.00
C LYS A 377 22.27 -10.45 2.39
N VAL A 378 21.01 -10.77 2.71
CA VAL A 378 20.03 -9.78 3.17
C VAL A 378 20.46 -9.16 4.50
N ARG A 379 20.90 -10.00 5.45
CA ARG A 379 21.42 -9.54 6.75
C ARG A 379 22.62 -8.61 6.58
N GLU A 380 23.59 -8.96 5.74
CA GLU A 380 24.75 -8.11 5.44
C GLU A 380 24.31 -6.73 4.92
N LYS A 381 23.37 -6.71 3.95
CA LYS A 381 22.83 -5.45 3.40
C LYS A 381 22.04 -4.63 4.43
N LEU A 382 21.47 -5.27 5.44
CA LEU A 382 20.82 -4.62 6.59
C LEU A 382 21.81 -4.17 7.69
N GLY A 383 23.12 -4.46 7.53
CA GLY A 383 24.13 -4.19 8.55
C GLY A 383 24.05 -5.14 9.75
N LEU A 384 23.47 -6.33 9.58
CA LEU A 384 23.34 -7.34 10.63
C LEU A 384 24.47 -8.39 10.53
N PRO A 385 24.97 -8.90 11.67
CA PRO A 385 26.03 -9.91 11.69
C PRO A 385 25.53 -11.26 11.17
N ASN A 386 26.39 -11.98 10.45
CA ASN A 386 26.10 -13.33 9.93
C ASN A 386 26.73 -14.45 10.74
N GLU A 387 27.57 -14.12 11.72
CA GLU A 387 28.13 -15.12 12.62
C GLU A 387 26.99 -15.81 13.38
N LYS A 388 27.03 -17.14 13.39
CA LYS A 388 26.07 -17.96 14.12
C LYS A 388 26.75 -18.54 15.34
N TYR A 389 25.99 -18.60 16.43
CA TYR A 389 26.43 -19.19 17.68
C TYR A 389 25.55 -20.37 18.02
N GLN A 390 26.17 -21.42 18.53
CA GLN A 390 25.46 -22.59 19.02
C GLN A 390 24.93 -22.32 20.42
N ILE A 391 23.64 -22.58 20.62
CA ILE A 391 22.95 -22.44 21.89
C ILE A 391 22.47 -23.80 22.35
N THR A 392 22.80 -24.15 23.59
CA THR A 392 22.16 -25.26 24.28
C THR A 392 21.18 -24.69 25.29
N LEU A 393 19.89 -24.83 25.02
CA LEU A 393 18.82 -24.42 25.91
C LEU A 393 18.36 -25.59 26.77
N THR A 394 18.45 -25.43 28.08
CA THR A 394 17.91 -26.37 29.07
C THR A 394 16.78 -25.69 29.83
N LEU A 395 15.64 -26.36 29.92
CA LEU A 395 14.47 -25.88 30.66
C LEU A 395 14.17 -26.78 31.85
N THR A 396 13.85 -26.16 32.97
CA THR A 396 13.12 -26.80 34.06
C THR A 396 11.63 -26.47 33.90
N VAL A 397 10.78 -27.49 33.83
CA VAL A 397 9.33 -27.36 33.63
C VAL A 397 8.56 -28.06 34.76
N PRO A 398 7.31 -27.65 35.04
CA PRO A 398 6.46 -28.35 36.01
C PRO A 398 6.28 -29.82 35.63
N GLU A 399 6.10 -30.69 36.62
CA GLU A 399 5.75 -32.09 36.37
C GLU A 399 4.51 -32.20 35.48
N ASN A 400 4.43 -33.26 34.68
CA ASN A 400 3.31 -33.49 33.76
C ASN A 400 3.11 -32.38 32.71
N SER A 401 4.14 -31.57 32.42
CA SER A 401 4.08 -30.56 31.35
C SER A 401 3.88 -31.14 29.96
N GLY A 402 4.17 -32.43 29.74
CA GLY A 402 4.05 -33.08 28.44
C GLY A 402 5.09 -32.56 27.44
N ASP A 403 4.64 -32.34 26.20
CA ASP A 403 5.46 -31.79 25.12
C ASP A 403 5.68 -30.28 25.30
N VAL A 404 6.91 -29.85 25.05
CA VAL A 404 7.32 -28.45 25.14
C VAL A 404 8.04 -28.08 23.85
N TYR A 405 7.78 -26.87 23.39
CA TYR A 405 8.28 -26.33 22.13
C TYR A 405 8.99 -25.01 22.36
N ILE A 406 9.98 -24.71 21.52
CA ILE A 406 10.56 -23.38 21.37
C ILE A 406 10.00 -22.77 20.09
N THR A 407 9.70 -21.49 20.15
CA THR A 407 9.35 -20.71 18.98
C THR A 407 9.97 -19.32 19.05
N GLY A 408 10.46 -18.78 17.94
CA GLY A 408 11.15 -17.49 17.98
C GLY A 408 11.41 -16.87 16.63
N ASN A 409 12.22 -15.83 16.63
CA ASN A 409 12.36 -14.92 15.49
C ASN A 409 13.26 -15.45 14.35
N GLN A 410 13.74 -16.68 14.45
CA GLN A 410 14.63 -17.30 13.47
C GLN A 410 14.10 -18.69 13.07
N SER A 411 14.45 -19.13 11.85
CA SER A 411 13.96 -20.40 11.29
C SER A 411 14.39 -21.62 12.10
N ALA A 412 15.60 -21.59 12.66
CA ALA A 412 16.14 -22.64 13.54
C ALA A 412 15.29 -22.89 14.79
N ILE A 413 14.50 -21.89 15.20
CA ILE A 413 13.61 -21.92 16.35
C ILE A 413 12.17 -21.66 15.91
N GLY A 414 11.79 -22.02 14.69
CA GLY A 414 10.38 -22.18 14.33
C GLY A 414 9.64 -20.96 13.80
N SER A 415 10.26 -19.79 13.66
CA SER A 415 9.65 -18.58 13.04
C SER A 415 8.26 -18.27 13.62
N TRP A 416 8.17 -18.16 14.94
CA TRP A 416 6.93 -17.91 15.69
C TRP A 416 5.78 -18.92 15.46
N ASN A 417 6.05 -20.11 14.92
CA ASN A 417 5.09 -21.21 14.98
C ASN A 417 5.23 -21.97 16.33
N PRO A 418 4.22 -21.93 17.22
CA PRO A 418 4.35 -22.41 18.60
C PRO A 418 4.53 -23.93 18.74
N GLN A 419 4.27 -24.71 17.70
CA GLN A 419 4.32 -26.18 17.72
C GLN A 419 5.36 -26.77 16.77
N LYS A 420 6.23 -25.94 16.17
CA LYS A 420 7.14 -26.38 15.11
C LYS A 420 8.40 -27.07 15.61
N ILE A 421 9.04 -26.53 16.65
CA ILE A 421 10.34 -27.03 17.15
C ILE A 421 10.15 -27.59 18.56
N LYS A 422 10.05 -28.91 18.65
CA LYS A 422 9.87 -29.65 19.91
C LYS A 422 11.20 -29.83 20.65
N LEU A 423 11.21 -29.63 21.96
CA LEU A 423 12.37 -29.91 22.81
C LEU A 423 12.41 -31.38 23.22
N TYR A 424 13.62 -31.89 23.44
CA TYR A 424 13.87 -33.24 23.91
C TYR A 424 13.59 -33.36 25.41
N LYS A 425 12.78 -34.33 25.81
CA LYS A 425 12.55 -34.68 27.22
C LYS A 425 13.72 -35.53 27.72
N THR A 426 14.52 -35.00 28.64
CA THR A 426 15.63 -35.73 29.26
C THR A 426 15.20 -36.43 30.55
N ASN A 427 14.27 -35.83 31.32
CA ASN A 427 13.58 -36.45 32.45
C ASN A 427 12.19 -35.77 32.63
N GLU A 428 11.46 -36.08 33.72
CA GLU A 428 10.13 -35.51 33.96
C GLU A 428 10.07 -33.98 33.90
N THR A 429 11.03 -33.31 34.55
CA THR A 429 11.05 -31.86 34.71
C THR A 429 12.06 -31.15 33.80
N THR A 430 12.87 -31.86 33.03
CA THR A 430 13.89 -31.25 32.17
C THR A 430 13.58 -31.41 30.67
N ARG A 431 13.72 -30.31 29.92
CA ARG A 431 13.66 -30.28 28.45
C ARG A 431 14.94 -29.65 27.90
N GLN A 432 15.41 -30.10 26.74
CA GLN A 432 16.64 -29.59 26.16
C GLN A 432 16.57 -29.49 24.63
N ILE A 433 17.27 -28.53 24.06
CA ILE A 433 17.54 -28.44 22.62
C ILE A 433 18.88 -27.74 22.38
N THR A 434 19.56 -28.12 21.31
CA THR A 434 20.73 -27.40 20.80
C THR A 434 20.44 -26.91 19.38
N PHE A 435 20.73 -25.65 19.10
CA PHE A 435 20.49 -25.03 17.80
C PHE A 435 21.50 -23.91 17.52
N ASP A 436 21.75 -23.63 16.24
CA ASP A 436 22.56 -22.49 15.81
C ASP A 436 21.65 -21.28 15.52
N THR A 437 22.07 -20.10 15.96
CA THR A 437 21.28 -18.87 15.85
C THR A 437 22.16 -17.69 15.51
N TYR A 438 21.59 -16.68 14.86
CA TYR A 438 22.19 -15.36 14.76
C TYR A 438 22.12 -14.60 16.10
N PRO A 439 22.92 -13.53 16.29
CA PRO A 439 23.09 -12.83 17.57
C PRO A 439 21.80 -12.23 18.15
N ASP A 440 20.88 -11.81 17.28
CA ASP A 440 19.60 -11.20 17.61
C ASP A 440 18.54 -12.27 17.95
N LEU A 441 18.81 -13.10 18.97
CA LEU A 441 17.93 -14.19 19.39
C LEU A 441 16.73 -13.67 20.19
N ARG A 442 15.52 -13.99 19.73
CA ARG A 442 14.28 -13.82 20.48
C ARG A 442 13.44 -15.09 20.44
N PHE A 443 12.91 -15.52 21.57
CA PHE A 443 12.07 -16.72 21.62
C PHE A 443 11.05 -16.71 22.76
N LYS A 444 10.10 -17.63 22.63
CA LYS A 444 9.09 -18.03 23.61
C LYS A 444 9.06 -19.55 23.70
N LEU A 445 8.44 -20.03 24.77
CA LEU A 445 8.26 -21.44 25.07
C LEU A 445 6.78 -21.75 25.16
N THR A 446 6.33 -22.88 24.63
CA THR A 446 4.89 -23.23 24.64
C THR A 446 4.68 -24.73 24.79
N LYS A 447 3.43 -25.15 25.03
CA LYS A 447 2.99 -26.56 24.88
C LYS A 447 2.33 -26.86 23.53
N GLY A 448 2.64 -26.07 22.50
CA GLY A 448 2.13 -26.24 21.13
C GLY A 448 1.09 -25.20 20.70
N SER A 449 0.74 -24.27 21.58
CA SER A 449 -0.18 -23.16 21.25
C SER A 449 0.13 -21.91 22.06
N TRP A 450 -0.31 -20.75 21.57
CA TRP A 450 -0.16 -19.47 22.27
C TRP A 450 -0.98 -19.39 23.57
N GLN A 451 -2.08 -20.12 23.65
CA GLN A 451 -2.88 -20.29 24.88
C GLN A 451 -2.10 -21.02 25.97
N THR A 452 -1.08 -21.79 25.57
CA THR A 452 -0.20 -22.54 26.46
C THR A 452 1.22 -21.98 26.45
N GLU A 453 1.36 -20.66 26.33
CA GLU A 453 2.66 -19.98 26.47
C GLU A 453 3.22 -20.20 27.88
N GLY A 454 4.52 -20.48 27.98
CA GLY A 454 5.22 -20.68 29.25
C GLY A 454 5.47 -19.35 29.95
N ILE A 455 5.10 -19.29 31.23
CA ILE A 455 5.44 -18.19 32.14
C ILE A 455 6.83 -18.46 32.70
N ILE A 456 7.82 -17.76 32.18
CA ILE A 456 9.25 -17.97 32.49
C ILE A 456 9.62 -17.18 33.75
N ASP A 457 10.35 -17.81 34.68
CA ASP A 457 10.87 -17.13 35.86
C ASP A 457 11.79 -15.96 35.48
N GLY A 458 11.58 -14.80 36.12
CA GLY A 458 12.34 -13.57 35.86
C GLY A 458 11.99 -12.84 34.56
N ILE A 459 11.04 -13.33 33.76
CA ILE A 459 10.57 -12.67 32.54
C ILE A 459 9.11 -12.27 32.73
N GLU A 460 8.78 -11.03 32.40
CA GLU A 460 7.39 -10.54 32.45
C GLU A 460 6.50 -11.36 31.51
N GLU A 461 5.31 -11.73 31.98
CA GLU A 461 4.39 -12.56 31.22
C GLU A 461 4.03 -11.93 29.87
N GLY A 462 4.08 -12.73 28.80
CA GLY A 462 3.79 -12.26 27.46
C GLY A 462 4.95 -11.55 26.77
N LYS A 463 6.08 -11.30 27.45
CA LYS A 463 7.30 -10.80 26.79
C LYS A 463 8.11 -11.93 26.17
N ASP A 464 8.78 -11.61 25.07
CA ASP A 464 9.79 -12.49 24.47
C ASP A 464 11.03 -12.53 25.36
N VAL A 465 11.70 -13.68 25.42
CA VAL A 465 13.10 -13.71 25.84
C VAL A 465 13.92 -13.10 24.72
N ALA A 466 14.57 -11.96 24.96
CA ALA A 466 15.42 -11.28 24.00
C ALA A 466 16.87 -11.26 24.49
N LEU A 467 17.79 -11.78 23.68
CA LEU A 467 19.21 -11.90 24.01
C LEU A 467 20.06 -11.43 22.83
N SER A 468 21.15 -10.74 23.15
CA SER A 468 22.26 -10.54 22.22
C SER A 468 23.32 -11.60 22.52
N ILE A 469 23.55 -12.50 21.58
CA ILE A 469 24.53 -13.58 21.72
C ILE A 469 25.81 -13.20 20.96
N ASP A 470 26.97 -13.35 21.60
CA ASP A 470 28.29 -13.04 21.03
C ASP A 470 29.25 -14.25 21.03
N LYS A 471 28.78 -15.41 21.53
CA LYS A 471 29.54 -16.66 21.60
C LYS A 471 28.60 -17.85 21.80
N ASN A 472 29.10 -19.05 21.53
CA ASN A 472 28.42 -20.28 21.90
C ASN A 472 28.12 -20.28 23.41
N THR A 473 26.89 -20.59 23.79
CA THR A 473 26.49 -20.50 25.20
C THR A 473 25.40 -21.51 25.58
N SER A 474 25.24 -21.69 26.88
CA SER A 474 24.15 -22.49 27.44
C SER A 474 23.18 -21.58 28.17
N LEU A 475 21.89 -21.74 27.85
CA LEU A 475 20.81 -20.98 28.46
C LEU A 475 20.01 -21.91 29.37
N ASN A 476 19.70 -21.44 30.58
CA ASN A 476 18.89 -22.17 31.53
C ASN A 476 17.70 -21.33 31.94
N TYR A 477 16.49 -21.86 31.77
CA TYR A 477 15.24 -21.18 32.15
C TYR A 477 14.33 -22.11 32.93
N THR A 478 13.56 -21.55 33.87
CA THR A 478 12.54 -22.27 34.63
C THR A 478 11.17 -21.76 34.21
N ILE A 479 10.28 -22.65 33.78
CA ILE A 479 8.87 -22.34 33.55
C ILE A 479 8.14 -22.49 34.88
N LYS A 480 7.55 -21.39 35.38
CA LYS A 480 6.75 -21.40 36.61
C LYS A 480 5.40 -22.07 36.41
N ASN A 481 4.74 -21.71 35.32
CA ASN A 481 3.43 -22.22 34.94
C ASN A 481 3.20 -21.99 33.44
N TRP A 482 2.06 -22.45 32.93
CA TRP A 482 1.60 -22.20 31.57
C TRP A 482 0.40 -21.25 31.62
N LYS A 483 0.24 -20.40 30.60
CA LYS A 483 -1.00 -19.63 30.42
C LYS A 483 -2.22 -20.56 30.37
N GLN A 484 -3.35 -20.06 30.85
CA GLN A 484 -4.64 -20.74 30.87
C GLN A 484 -5.64 -20.02 29.98
#